data_AF-A0A7G8WM55-F1
#
_entry.id   AF-A0A7G8WM55-F1
#
_cell.length_a   1.000
_cell.length_b   1.000
_cell.length_c   1.000
_cell.angle_alpha   90.00
_cell.angle_beta   90.00
_cell.angle_gamma   90.00
#
_symmetry.space_group_name_H-M   'P 1'
#
loop_
_entity.id
_entity.type
_entity.pdbx_description
1 polymer ?
#
loop_
_entity_poly.entity_id
_entity_poly.type
_entity_poly.pdbx_seq_one_letter_code
_entity_poly.pdbx_strand_id
1 'polypeptide(L)'
;MTESVTRSNTTRTSQTPARPQDGKIFAILTGITSLVVLLQAVWAGVFLEHDGERDASSAWIEMHARGAELAIVLALATTVFAFVRMRPRKDLWLGSLALTMLLVLESYLGGLIKDAGKDTLTAVHVPLGMAIMALVVWIPLRARQSRAVSAA
;
A
#
# COMPACT_ATOMS: atom_id res chain seq x y z
N MET A 1 -19.85 -57.76 16.21
CA MET A 1 -19.91 -56.60 15.29
C MET A 1 -18.89 -55.60 15.78
N THR A 2 -17.75 -55.49 15.09
CA THR A 2 -16.65 -54.56 15.42
C THR A 2 -16.71 -53.41 14.43
N GLU A 3 -17.06 -52.22 14.91
CA GLU A 3 -17.07 -51.00 14.10
C GLU A 3 -15.63 -50.51 13.87
N SER A 4 -15.25 -50.46 12.60
CA SER A 4 -13.95 -49.96 12.15
C SER A 4 -14.03 -48.43 12.03
N VAL A 5 -13.53 -47.72 13.06
CA VAL A 5 -13.44 -46.25 13.04
C VAL A 5 -12.32 -45.83 12.08
N THR A 6 -12.72 -45.40 10.89
CA THR A 6 -11.81 -44.83 9.89
C THR A 6 -11.38 -43.45 10.37
N ARG A 7 -10.14 -43.30 10.86
CA ARG A 7 -9.54 -41.99 11.14
C ARG A 7 -9.18 -41.32 9.82
N SER A 8 -9.93 -40.31 9.43
CA SER A 8 -9.52 -39.36 8.39
C SER A 8 -8.26 -38.63 8.84
N ASN A 9 -7.11 -38.98 8.24
CA ASN A 9 -5.88 -38.22 8.37
C ASN A 9 -6.03 -36.91 7.58
N THR A 10 -6.50 -35.86 8.26
CA THR A 10 -6.42 -34.49 7.74
C THR A 10 -4.95 -34.10 7.65
N THR A 11 -4.37 -34.18 6.46
CA THR A 11 -3.03 -33.66 6.16
C THR A 11 -3.03 -32.15 6.36
N ARG A 12 -2.63 -31.66 7.54
CA ARG A 12 -2.25 -30.25 7.72
C ARG A 12 -0.99 -30.02 6.89
N THR A 13 -1.12 -29.37 5.75
CA THR A 13 0.02 -28.75 5.07
C THR A 13 0.71 -27.81 6.05
N SER A 14 1.90 -28.21 6.50
CA SER A 14 2.79 -27.42 7.34
C SER A 14 3.15 -26.14 6.60
N GLN A 15 2.49 -25.03 6.91
CA GLN A 15 2.97 -23.72 6.47
C GLN A 15 4.30 -23.48 7.17
N THR A 16 5.39 -23.38 6.41
CA THR A 16 6.68 -22.98 6.97
C THR A 16 6.49 -21.63 7.68
N PRO A 17 6.75 -21.53 9.00
CA PRO A 17 6.55 -20.29 9.72
C PRO A 17 7.45 -19.20 9.13
N ALA A 18 6.86 -18.06 8.81
CA ALA A 18 7.60 -16.89 8.36
C ALA A 18 8.63 -16.49 9.43
N ARG A 19 9.85 -16.13 9.02
CA ARG A 19 10.88 -15.74 9.98
C ARG A 19 10.43 -14.47 10.71
N PRO A 20 10.56 -14.39 12.06
CA PRO A 20 10.11 -13.23 12.83
C PRO A 20 10.71 -11.89 12.35
N GLN A 21 11.92 -11.93 11.79
CA GLN A 21 12.62 -10.78 11.22
C GLN A 21 11.93 -10.23 9.96
N ASP A 22 11.45 -11.10 9.07
CA ASP A 22 10.79 -10.68 7.82
C ASP A 22 9.51 -9.88 8.14
N GLY A 23 8.76 -10.32 9.14
CA GLY A 23 7.56 -9.63 9.61
C GLY A 23 7.83 -8.29 10.32
N LYS A 24 9.06 -8.02 10.78
CA LYS A 24 9.47 -6.71 11.31
C LYS A 24 9.88 -5.77 10.18
N ILE A 25 10.71 -6.25 9.24
CA ILE A 25 11.14 -5.47 8.08
C ILE A 25 9.94 -5.05 7.24
N PHE A 26 9.02 -5.98 6.96
CA PHE A 26 7.79 -5.67 6.24
C PHE A 26 6.95 -4.59 6.96
N ALA A 27 6.83 -4.67 8.29
CA ALA A 27 6.09 -3.68 9.06
C ALA A 27 6.72 -2.28 8.97
N ILE A 28 8.05 -2.17 9.05
CA ILE A 28 8.79 -0.91 8.89
C ILE A 28 8.55 -0.34 7.48
N LEU A 29 8.73 -1.16 6.44
CA LEU A 29 8.53 -0.74 5.05
C LEU A 29 7.09 -0.23 4.82
N THR A 30 6.09 -0.99 5.26
CA THR A 30 4.69 -0.56 5.15
C THR A 30 4.41 0.68 5.96
N GLY A 31 4.95 0.80 7.18
CA GLY A 31 4.71 1.97 8.05
C GLY A 31 5.29 3.25 7.47
N ILE A 32 6.51 3.22 6.94
CA ILE A 32 7.12 4.37 6.26
C ILE A 32 6.34 4.70 4.99
N THR A 33 5.94 3.70 4.20
CA THR A 33 5.09 3.90 3.01
C THR A 33 3.76 4.58 3.38
N SER A 34 3.07 4.11 4.42
CA SER A 34 1.83 4.70 4.92
C SER A 34 2.03 6.14 5.39
N LEU A 35 3.15 6.44 6.06
CA LEU A 35 3.47 7.80 6.50
C LEU A 35 3.64 8.75 5.30
N VAL A 36 4.39 8.33 4.27
CA VAL A 36 4.58 9.17 3.07
C VAL A 36 3.24 9.38 2.36
N VAL A 37 2.40 8.35 2.22
CA VAL A 37 1.05 8.48 1.64
C VAL A 37 0.15 9.39 2.48
N LEU A 38 0.25 9.37 3.81
CA LEU A 38 -0.45 10.32 4.67
C LEU A 38 0.00 11.76 4.40
N LEU A 39 1.30 11.98 4.27
CA LEU A 39 1.84 13.31 3.94
C LEU A 39 1.38 13.79 2.56
N GLN A 40 1.17 12.89 1.59
CA GLN A 40 0.57 13.25 0.29
C GLN A 40 -0.80 13.89 0.47
N ALA A 41 -1.66 13.32 1.31
CA ALA A 41 -2.99 13.88 1.60
C ALA A 41 -2.89 15.25 2.29
N VAL A 42 -1.93 15.42 3.20
CA VAL A 42 -1.68 16.72 3.86
C VAL A 42 -1.25 17.78 2.86
N TRP A 43 -0.23 17.49 2.03
CA TRP A 43 0.23 18.44 1.02
C TRP A 43 -0.84 18.77 -0.01
N ALA A 44 -1.63 17.78 -0.43
CA ALA A 44 -2.79 17.98 -1.30
C ALA A 44 -3.81 18.96 -0.68
N GLY A 45 -4.16 18.76 0.60
CA GLY A 45 -5.07 19.68 1.30
C GLY A 45 -4.57 21.11 1.34
N VAL A 46 -3.26 21.32 1.57
CA VAL A 46 -2.66 22.67 1.66
C VAL A 46 -2.70 23.42 0.32
N PHE A 47 -2.40 22.78 -0.80
CA PHE A 47 -2.46 23.49 -2.09
C PHE A 47 -3.89 23.62 -2.65
N LEU A 48 -4.81 22.72 -2.31
CA LEU A 48 -6.23 22.86 -2.67
C LEU A 48 -6.91 24.04 -1.96
N GLU A 49 -6.37 24.54 -0.84
CA GLU A 49 -6.82 25.80 -0.23
C GLU A 49 -6.66 26.99 -1.19
N HIS A 50 -5.71 26.89 -2.14
CA HIS A 50 -5.36 27.92 -3.10
C HIS A 50 -5.82 27.54 -4.52
N ASP A 51 -6.90 26.76 -4.65
CA ASP A 51 -7.38 26.27 -5.94
C ASP A 51 -7.72 27.44 -6.89
N GLY A 52 -7.14 27.42 -8.09
CA GLY A 52 -7.18 28.55 -9.05
C GLY A 52 -5.95 29.48 -9.01
N GLU A 53 -5.11 29.44 -7.97
CA GLU A 53 -3.88 30.24 -7.83
C GLU A 53 -2.63 29.34 -7.81
N ARG A 54 -2.36 28.68 -8.95
CA ARG A 54 -1.27 27.69 -9.10
C ARG A 54 0.12 28.23 -8.71
N ASP A 55 0.39 29.50 -8.93
CA ASP A 55 1.69 30.09 -8.60
C ASP A 55 1.91 30.18 -7.08
N ALA A 56 0.86 30.52 -6.33
CA ALA A 56 0.88 30.61 -4.86
C ALA A 56 1.09 29.24 -4.19
N SER A 57 0.76 28.15 -4.89
CA SER A 57 0.85 26.79 -4.37
C SER A 57 1.94 25.92 -5.01
N SER A 58 2.73 26.49 -5.93
CA SER A 58 3.74 25.81 -6.74
C SER A 58 4.73 24.95 -5.92
N ALA A 59 5.21 25.45 -4.78
CA ALA A 59 6.11 24.72 -3.89
C ALA A 59 5.45 23.48 -3.26
N TRP A 60 4.18 23.59 -2.86
CA TRP A 60 3.42 22.48 -2.28
C TRP A 60 3.06 21.43 -3.33
N ILE A 61 2.72 21.85 -4.55
CA ILE A 61 2.51 20.95 -5.69
C ILE A 61 3.79 20.17 -6.01
N GLU A 62 4.96 20.83 -6.00
CA GLU A 62 6.24 20.15 -6.21
C GLU A 62 6.57 19.17 -5.09
N MET A 63 6.37 19.54 -3.82
CA MET A 63 6.58 18.60 -2.70
C MET A 63 5.63 17.41 -2.73
N HIS A 64 4.38 17.64 -3.12
CA HIS A 64 3.43 16.56 -3.36
C HIS A 64 3.94 15.61 -4.45
N ALA A 65 4.35 16.13 -5.61
CA ALA A 65 4.90 15.32 -6.71
C ALA A 65 6.16 14.52 -6.30
N ARG A 66 7.13 15.14 -5.62
CA ARG A 66 8.33 14.45 -5.11
C ARG A 66 8.01 13.39 -4.08
N GLY A 67 7.05 13.66 -3.20
CA GLY A 67 6.58 12.68 -2.24
C GLY A 67 5.89 11.48 -2.92
N ALA A 68 5.21 11.68 -4.05
CA ALA A 68 4.64 10.58 -4.84
C ALA A 68 5.73 9.67 -5.42
N GLU A 69 6.81 10.24 -5.97
CA GLU A 69 7.99 9.49 -6.43
C GLU A 69 8.56 8.61 -5.30
N LEU A 70 8.73 9.20 -4.10
CA LEU A 70 9.21 8.48 -2.93
C LEU A 70 8.25 7.37 -2.48
N ALA A 71 6.94 7.64 -2.46
CA ALA A 71 5.92 6.65 -2.12
C ALA A 71 5.94 5.46 -3.08
N ILE A 72 6.10 5.70 -4.38
CA ILE A 72 6.22 4.65 -5.41
C ILE A 72 7.44 3.77 -5.14
N VAL A 73 8.61 4.38 -4.89
CA VAL A 73 9.86 3.62 -4.61
C VAL A 73 9.71 2.75 -3.36
N LEU A 74 9.13 3.29 -2.28
CA LEU A 74 8.89 2.55 -1.04
C LEU A 74 7.86 1.43 -1.21
N ALA A 75 6.77 1.69 -1.94
CA ALA A 75 5.77 0.68 -2.24
C ALA A 75 6.35 -0.44 -3.10
N LEU A 76 7.16 -0.11 -4.12
CA LEU A 76 7.86 -1.09 -4.95
C LEU A 76 8.82 -1.93 -4.11
N ALA A 77 9.62 -1.31 -3.24
CA ALA A 77 10.51 -2.03 -2.33
C ALA A 77 9.72 -2.98 -1.41
N THR A 78 8.57 -2.55 -0.90
CA THR A 78 7.65 -3.36 -0.10
C THR A 78 7.13 -4.55 -0.91
N THR A 79 6.70 -4.34 -2.16
CA THR A 79 6.23 -5.37 -3.07
C THR A 79 7.31 -6.41 -3.37
N VAL A 80 8.51 -5.97 -3.73
CA VAL A 80 9.65 -6.85 -4.02
C VAL A 80 10.02 -7.66 -2.77
N PHE A 81 10.09 -7.01 -1.60
CA PHE A 81 10.38 -7.70 -0.36
C PHE A 81 9.33 -8.77 -0.04
N ALA A 82 8.04 -8.43 -0.11
CA ALA A 82 6.96 -9.37 0.14
C ALA A 82 6.95 -10.53 -0.86
N PHE A 83 7.21 -10.25 -2.13
CA PHE A 83 7.27 -11.27 -3.17
C PHE A 83 8.43 -12.25 -2.96
N VAL A 84 9.62 -11.75 -2.60
CA VAL A 84 10.83 -12.57 -2.44
C VAL A 84 10.84 -13.31 -1.10
N ARG A 85 10.49 -12.62 0.01
CA ARG A 85 10.65 -13.15 1.38
C ARG A 85 9.36 -13.68 1.98
N MET A 86 8.20 -13.26 1.47
CA MET A 86 6.88 -13.61 2.01
C MET A 86 5.97 -14.21 0.93
N ARG A 87 6.53 -14.83 -0.11
CA ARG A 87 5.80 -15.37 -1.27
C ARG A 87 4.55 -16.21 -0.94
N PRO A 88 4.53 -17.06 0.11
CA PRO A 88 3.33 -17.80 0.49
C PRO A 88 2.16 -16.90 0.92
N ARG A 89 2.44 -15.69 1.40
CA ARG A 89 1.47 -14.66 1.77
C ARG A 89 1.04 -13.85 0.56
N LYS A 90 0.26 -14.50 -0.32
CA LYS A 90 -0.26 -13.89 -1.54
C LYS A 90 -1.04 -12.61 -1.29
N ASP A 91 -1.78 -12.57 -0.18
CA ASP A 91 -2.52 -11.38 0.26
C ASP A 91 -1.62 -10.15 0.43
N LEU A 92 -0.40 -10.35 0.97
CA LEU A 92 0.53 -9.25 1.23
C LEU A 92 1.21 -8.77 -0.04
N TRP A 93 1.79 -9.67 -0.85
CA TRP A 93 2.52 -9.20 -2.05
C TRP A 93 1.57 -8.73 -3.16
N LEU A 94 0.37 -9.32 -3.32
CA LEU A 94 -0.63 -8.79 -4.25
C LEU A 94 -1.17 -7.45 -3.77
N GLY A 95 -1.40 -7.29 -2.46
CA GLY A 95 -1.82 -6.02 -1.87
C GLY A 95 -0.78 -4.92 -2.08
N SER A 96 0.50 -5.22 -1.83
CA SER A 96 1.60 -4.29 -2.09
C SER A 96 1.76 -3.99 -3.58
N LEU A 97 1.63 -4.98 -4.46
CA LEU A 97 1.68 -4.78 -5.91
C LEU A 97 0.56 -3.85 -6.38
N ALA A 98 -0.67 -4.09 -5.92
CA ALA A 98 -1.81 -3.22 -6.21
C ALA A 98 -1.53 -1.79 -5.73
N LEU A 99 -0.99 -1.61 -4.52
CA LEU A 99 -0.59 -0.30 -4.02
C LEU A 99 0.45 0.37 -4.93
N THR A 100 1.49 -0.35 -5.35
CA THR A 100 2.51 0.20 -6.27
C THR A 100 1.88 0.65 -7.59
N MET A 101 1.02 -0.17 -8.19
CA MET A 101 0.37 0.17 -9.46
C MET A 101 -0.57 1.37 -9.33
N LEU A 102 -1.34 1.43 -8.25
CA LEU A 102 -2.23 2.54 -7.97
C LEU A 102 -1.46 3.86 -7.74
N LEU A 103 -0.33 3.82 -7.03
CA LEU A 103 0.53 5.00 -6.85
C LEU A 103 1.14 5.49 -8.17
N VAL A 104 1.56 4.58 -9.05
CA VAL A 104 2.06 4.94 -10.39
C VAL A 104 0.94 5.58 -11.21
N LEU A 105 -0.27 5.01 -11.18
CA LEU A 105 -1.43 5.57 -11.86
C LEU A 105 -1.78 6.96 -11.31
N GLU A 106 -1.79 7.14 -9.99
CA GLU A 106 -2.03 8.44 -9.35
C GLU A 106 -0.99 9.48 -9.75
N SER A 107 0.30 9.13 -9.72
CA SER A 107 1.37 10.04 -10.12
C SER A 107 1.23 10.45 -11.59
N TYR A 108 0.84 9.51 -12.47
CA TYR A 108 0.54 9.81 -13.86
C TYR A 108 -0.65 10.77 -14.01
N LEU A 109 -1.75 10.54 -13.29
CA LEU A 109 -2.91 11.45 -13.28
C LEU A 109 -2.55 12.83 -12.75
N GLY A 110 -1.79 12.91 -11.67
CA GLY A 110 -1.28 14.17 -11.11
C GLY A 110 -0.43 14.96 -12.12
N GLY A 111 0.44 14.29 -12.87
CA GLY A 111 1.19 14.89 -13.97
C GLY A 111 0.29 15.42 -15.10
N LEU A 112 -0.76 14.67 -15.48
CA LEU A 112 -1.74 15.16 -16.46
C LEU A 112 -2.51 16.40 -15.98
N ILE A 113 -2.82 16.50 -14.68
CA ILE A 113 -3.47 17.68 -14.09
C ILE A 113 -2.52 18.87 -14.10
N LYS A 114 -1.30 18.68 -13.58
CA LYS A 114 -0.27 19.73 -13.45
C LYS A 114 0.20 20.23 -14.82
N ASP A 115 0.70 19.32 -15.66
CA ASP A 115 1.50 19.65 -16.84
C ASP A 115 0.66 19.75 -18.12
N ALA A 116 -0.45 19.00 -18.22
CA ALA A 116 -1.33 19.00 -19.38
C ALA A 116 -2.64 19.77 -19.16
N GLY A 117 -2.81 20.44 -18.01
CA GLY A 117 -3.97 21.29 -17.70
C GLY A 117 -5.31 20.54 -17.63
N LYS A 118 -5.28 19.23 -17.36
CA LYS A 118 -6.50 18.39 -17.30
C LYS A 118 -7.17 18.43 -15.93
N ASP A 119 -7.57 19.61 -15.47
CA ASP A 119 -8.10 19.84 -14.11
C ASP A 119 -9.34 19.01 -13.77
N THR A 120 -10.13 18.60 -14.77
CA THR A 120 -11.28 17.72 -14.58
C THR A 120 -10.90 16.34 -14.05
N LEU A 121 -9.65 15.89 -14.22
CA LEU A 121 -9.15 14.63 -13.67
C LEU A 121 -8.98 14.66 -12.15
N THR A 122 -8.98 15.84 -11.51
CA THR A 122 -8.95 15.96 -10.04
C THR A 122 -10.12 15.20 -9.38
N ALA A 123 -11.29 15.18 -10.03
CA ALA A 123 -12.47 14.44 -9.58
C ALA A 123 -12.27 12.92 -9.54
N VAL A 124 -11.27 12.39 -10.25
CA VAL A 124 -10.87 10.97 -10.23
C VAL A 124 -9.65 10.75 -9.34
N HIS A 125 -8.68 11.66 -9.43
CA HIS A 125 -7.42 11.63 -8.69
C HIS A 125 -7.66 11.59 -7.17
N VAL A 126 -8.48 12.52 -6.65
CA VAL A 126 -8.74 12.61 -5.20
C VAL A 126 -9.39 11.35 -4.64
N PRO A 127 -10.51 10.82 -5.20
CA PRO A 127 -11.07 9.55 -4.72
C PRO A 127 -10.10 8.37 -4.83
N LEU A 128 -9.27 8.31 -5.87
CA LEU A 128 -8.27 7.26 -6.03
C LEU A 128 -7.18 7.35 -4.94
N GLY A 129 -6.72 8.55 -4.61
CA GLY A 129 -5.85 8.81 -3.46
C GLY A 129 -6.46 8.34 -2.13
N MET A 130 -7.76 8.53 -1.94
CA MET A 130 -8.47 8.01 -0.75
C MET A 130 -8.54 6.47 -0.73
N ALA A 131 -8.72 5.83 -1.88
CA ALA A 131 -8.67 4.37 -1.98
C ALA A 131 -7.26 3.82 -1.64
N ILE A 132 -6.21 4.52 -2.09
CA ILE A 132 -4.82 4.21 -1.72
C ILE A 132 -4.60 4.37 -0.22
N MET A 133 -5.17 5.42 0.40
CA MET A 133 -5.13 5.61 1.85
C MET A 133 -5.71 4.41 2.60
N ALA A 134 -6.87 3.92 2.15
CA ALA A 134 -7.48 2.72 2.72
C ALA A 134 -6.57 1.49 2.57
N LEU A 135 -5.89 1.34 1.43
CA LEU A 135 -5.00 0.22 1.16
C LEU A 135 -3.75 0.24 2.04
N VAL A 136 -3.11 1.41 2.23
CA VAL A 136 -1.94 1.54 3.12
C VAL A 136 -2.28 1.32 4.60
N VAL A 137 -3.54 1.48 5.00
CA VAL A 137 -4.03 1.07 6.32
C VAL A 137 -4.30 -0.44 6.36
N TRP A 138 -4.91 -0.99 5.32
CA TRP A 138 -5.30 -2.40 5.26
C TRP A 138 -4.11 -3.38 5.27
N ILE A 139 -3.06 -3.12 4.48
CA ILE A 139 -1.89 -4.02 4.36
C ILE A 139 -1.25 -4.36 5.72
N PRO A 140 -0.85 -3.38 6.56
CA PRO A 140 -0.22 -3.68 7.85
C PRO A 140 -1.19 -4.36 8.83
N LEU A 141 -2.49 -4.03 8.81
CA LEU A 141 -3.49 -4.72 9.63
C LEU A 141 -3.63 -6.19 9.24
N ARG A 142 -3.68 -6.46 7.93
CA ARG A 142 -3.74 -7.82 7.40
C ARG A 142 -2.49 -8.65 7.76
N ALA A 143 -1.32 -8.03 7.74
CA ALA A 143 -0.07 -8.67 8.16
C ALA A 143 -0.04 -9.04 9.66
N ARG A 144 -0.80 -8.33 10.50
CA ARG A 144 -0.90 -8.59 11.96
C ARG A 144 -1.90 -9.70 12.28
N GLN A 145 -3.07 -9.72 11.63
CA GLN A 145 -4.13 -10.71 11.93
C GLN A 145 -3.65 -12.16 11.83
N SER A 146 -2.79 -12.47 10.87
CA SER A 146 -2.26 -13.83 10.71
C SER A 146 -1.24 -14.24 11.78
N ARG A 147 -0.61 -13.29 12.49
CA ARG A 147 0.27 -13.61 13.63
C ARG A 147 -0.54 -14.03 14.86
N ALA A 148 -1.68 -13.38 15.09
CA ALA A 148 -2.55 -13.69 16.22
C ALA A 148 -3.14 -15.10 16.11
N VAL A 149 -3.55 -15.52 14.91
CA VAL A 149 -4.10 -16.87 14.66
C VAL A 149 -3.07 -17.98 14.84
N SER A 150 -1.78 -17.73 14.62
CA SER A 150 -0.72 -18.73 14.85
C SER A 150 -0.25 -18.85 16.30
N ALA A 151 -0.65 -17.91 17.18
CA ALA A 151 -0.23 -17.87 18.58
C ALA A 151 -1.34 -18.33 19.56
N ALA A 152 -2.56 -18.56 19.06
CA ALA A 152 -3.70 -19.12 19.79
C ALA A 152 -3.86 -20.61 19.48
#